data_AF-A0A523WE56-F1
#
_entry.id   AF-A0A523WE56-F1
#
_cell.length_a   1.000
_cell.length_b   1.000
_cell.length_c   1.000
_cell.angle_alpha   90.00
_cell.angle_beta   90.00
_cell.angle_gamma   90.00
#
_symmetry.space_group_name_H-M   'P 1'
#
loop_
_entity.id
_entity.type
_entity.pdbx_description
1 polymer ?
#
loop_
_entity_poly.entity_id
_entity_poly.type
_entity_poly.pdbx_seq_one_letter_code
_entity_poly.pdbx_strand_id
1 'polypeptide(L)'
;MRKSKLESYESILEVLVNNPSTLEHIAYEANMHCVLLKQHLDFLVKNRLLEERQLNEKTLYAITEKGIAVLKILNFQKYFGKITGEVRVIEEALEIIRKLEKKGMGNES
;
A
#
# COMPACT_ATOMS: atom_id res chain seq x y z
N MET A 1 -12.79 0.69 -9.98
CA MET A 1 -12.39 -0.60 -9.36
C MET A 1 -12.73 -0.57 -7.89
N ARG A 2 -13.29 -1.65 -7.34
CA ARG A 2 -13.54 -1.78 -5.89
C ARG A 2 -12.21 -2.04 -5.20
N LYS A 3 -11.85 -1.24 -4.17
CA LYS A 3 -10.66 -1.50 -3.35
C LYS A 3 -10.75 -2.88 -2.72
N SER A 4 -9.65 -3.64 -2.75
CA SER A 4 -9.49 -4.84 -1.98
C SER A 4 -9.48 -4.54 -0.48
N LYS A 5 -9.68 -5.56 0.35
CA LYS A 5 -9.67 -5.40 1.81
C LYS A 5 -8.35 -4.81 2.32
N LEU A 6 -7.22 -5.19 1.71
CA LEU A 6 -5.90 -4.67 2.09
C LEU A 6 -5.71 -3.21 1.66
N GLU A 7 -6.10 -2.86 0.43
CA GLU A 7 -6.06 -1.48 -0.06
C GLU A 7 -6.96 -0.54 0.77
N SER A 8 -8.08 -1.06 1.27
CA SER A 8 -8.92 -0.31 2.21
C SER A 8 -8.19 -0.03 3.53
N TYR A 9 -7.54 -1.03 4.12
CA TYR A 9 -6.75 -0.82 5.33
C TYR A 9 -5.62 0.17 5.12
N GLU A 10 -4.90 0.04 4.01
CA GLU A 10 -3.83 0.95 3.63
C GLU A 10 -4.35 2.39 3.50
N SER A 11 -5.47 2.60 2.78
CA SER A 11 -6.07 3.94 2.64
C SER A 11 -6.38 4.59 3.99
N ILE A 12 -6.88 3.81 4.96
CA ILE A 12 -7.18 4.31 6.30
C ILE A 12 -5.89 4.69 7.05
N LEU A 13 -4.86 3.83 6.97
CA LEU A 13 -3.56 4.10 7.60
C LEU A 13 -2.88 5.33 6.98
N GLU A 14 -2.98 5.52 5.66
CA GLU A 14 -2.44 6.69 4.96
C GLU A 14 -3.10 8.00 5.43
N VAL A 15 -4.42 8.00 5.60
CA VAL A 15 -5.13 9.19 6.14
C VAL A 15 -4.64 9.53 7.55
N LEU A 16 -4.46 8.50 8.39
CA LEU A 16 -4.12 8.66 9.80
C LEU A 16 -2.63 8.87 10.07
N VAL A 17 -1.75 8.72 9.07
CA VAL A 17 -0.31 8.93 9.23
C VAL A 17 0.03 10.39 9.56
N ASN A 18 -0.78 11.32 9.06
CA ASN A 18 -0.54 12.75 9.23
C ASN A 18 -1.13 13.26 10.54
N ASN A 19 -2.39 12.91 10.84
CA ASN A 19 -3.08 13.38 12.04
C ASN A 19 -4.17 12.40 12.52
N PRO A 20 -4.38 12.28 13.84
CA PRO A 20 -5.55 11.61 14.39
C PRO A 20 -6.84 12.27 13.87
N SER A 21 -7.83 11.45 13.49
CA SER A 21 -9.02 11.95 12.78
C SER A 21 -10.31 11.25 13.22
N THR A 22 -11.46 11.91 13.02
CA THR A 22 -12.77 11.33 13.32
C THR A 22 -13.20 10.33 12.25
N LEU A 23 -14.21 9.50 12.57
CA LEU A 23 -14.81 8.56 11.63
C LEU A 23 -15.26 9.23 10.32
N GLU A 24 -15.88 10.40 10.41
CA GLU A 24 -16.41 11.13 9.26
C GLU A 24 -15.31 11.64 8.34
N HIS A 25 -14.22 12.17 8.91
CA HIS A 25 -13.09 12.65 8.13
C HIS A 25 -12.39 11.49 7.41
N ILE A 26 -12.18 10.37 8.12
CA ILE A 26 -11.58 9.16 7.52
C ILE A 26 -12.47 8.62 6.40
N ALA A 27 -13.80 8.60 6.59
CA ALA A 27 -14.75 8.13 5.57
C ALA A 27 -14.66 8.96 4.29
N TYR A 28 -14.57 10.29 4.44
CA TYR A 28 -14.41 11.22 3.34
C TYR A 28 -13.09 11.00 2.59
N GLU A 29 -11.96 11.07 3.29
CA GLU A 29 -10.63 10.98 2.67
C GLU A 29 -10.35 9.58 2.08
N ALA A 30 -10.77 8.52 2.75
CA ALA A 30 -10.58 7.15 2.27
C ALA A 30 -11.60 6.72 1.20
N ASN A 31 -12.61 7.57 0.92
CA ASN A 31 -13.75 7.32 0.06
C ASN A 31 -14.48 6.01 0.41
N MET A 32 -14.95 5.89 1.66
CA MET A 32 -15.61 4.70 2.19
C MET A 32 -16.91 5.01 2.92
N HIS A 33 -17.88 4.10 2.82
CA HIS A 33 -19.10 4.16 3.63
C HIS A 33 -18.80 3.90 5.10
N CYS A 34 -19.38 4.72 5.99
CA CYS A 34 -19.13 4.69 7.44
C CYS A 34 -19.36 3.31 8.09
N VAL A 35 -20.37 2.55 7.62
CA VAL A 35 -20.66 1.20 8.16
C VAL A 35 -19.49 0.23 7.91
N LEU A 36 -18.95 0.24 6.69
CA LEU A 36 -17.81 -0.59 6.32
C LEU A 36 -16.52 -0.09 6.98
N LEU A 37 -16.33 1.23 7.02
CA LEU A 37 -15.20 1.85 7.68
C LEU A 37 -15.14 1.46 9.16
N LYS A 38 -16.27 1.47 9.87
CA LYS A 38 -16.32 1.09 11.29
C LYS A 38 -15.81 -0.35 11.51
N GLN A 39 -16.25 -1.30 10.68
CA GLN A 39 -15.74 -2.67 10.74
C GLN A 39 -14.22 -2.75 10.48
N HIS A 40 -13.70 -1.91 9.58
CA HIS A 40 -12.27 -1.84 9.33
C HIS A 40 -11.51 -1.24 10.51
N LEU A 41 -12.00 -0.14 11.10
CA LEU A 41 -11.41 0.49 12.27
C LEU A 41 -11.40 -0.46 13.47
N ASP A 42 -12.51 -1.14 13.75
CA ASP A 42 -12.61 -2.14 14.81
C ASP A 42 -11.53 -3.23 14.65
N PHE A 43 -11.31 -3.71 13.42
CA PHE A 43 -10.26 -4.68 13.13
C PHE A 43 -8.86 -4.09 13.34
N LEU A 44 -8.60 -2.88 12.87
CA LEU A 44 -7.28 -2.24 12.98
C LEU A 44 -6.94 -1.92 14.44
N VAL A 45 -7.92 -1.46 15.24
CA VAL A 45 -7.79 -1.21 16.68
C VAL A 45 -7.55 -2.54 17.42
N LYS A 46 -8.34 -3.58 17.13
CA LYS A 46 -8.15 -4.93 17.71
C LYS A 46 -6.74 -5.49 17.46
N ASN A 47 -6.14 -5.17 16.31
CA ASN A 47 -4.78 -5.59 15.96
C ASN A 47 -3.68 -4.61 16.40
N ARG A 48 -4.03 -3.57 17.16
CA ARG A 48 -3.16 -2.51 17.68
C ARG A 48 -2.41 -1.74 16.58
N LEU A 49 -3.02 -1.63 15.39
CA LEU A 49 -2.52 -0.77 14.32
C LEU A 49 -3.02 0.66 14.46
N LEU A 50 -4.19 0.81 15.07
CA LEU A 50 -4.77 2.09 15.48
C LEU A 50 -5.09 2.05 16.98
N GLU A 51 -5.31 3.23 17.54
CA GLU A 51 -5.86 3.43 18.87
C GLU A 51 -6.98 4.48 18.83
N GLU A 52 -7.93 4.35 19.75
CA GLU A 52 -8.99 5.34 19.95
C GLU A 52 -8.57 6.37 21.00
N ARG A 53 -8.81 7.64 20.71
CA ARG A 53 -8.55 8.77 21.61
C ARG A 53 -9.85 9.55 21.79
N GLN A 54 -10.19 9.86 23.04
CA GLN A 54 -11.35 10.71 23.34
C GLN A 54 -10.90 12.17 23.43
N LEU A 55 -11.51 13.05 22.65
CA LEU A 55 -11.28 14.49 22.68
C LEU A 55 -12.63 15.21 22.58
N ASN A 56 -13.01 15.96 23.63
CA ASN A 56 -14.22 16.77 23.65
C ASN A 56 -15.46 16.03 23.12
N GLU A 57 -15.73 14.86 23.70
CA GLU A 57 -16.86 13.96 23.36
C GLU A 57 -16.78 13.30 21.96
N LYS A 58 -15.71 13.56 21.20
CA LYS A 58 -15.45 12.91 19.91
C LYS A 58 -14.41 11.82 20.05
N THR A 59 -14.69 10.70 19.40
CA THR A 59 -13.72 9.62 19.22
C THR A 59 -12.85 9.92 17.99
N LEU A 60 -11.56 10.05 18.22
CA LEU A 60 -10.52 10.16 17.19
C LEU A 60 -9.78 8.82 17.09
N TYR A 61 -9.37 8.47 15.87
CA TYR A 61 -8.49 7.34 15.64
C TYR A 61 -7.10 7.86 15.36
N ALA A 62 -6.09 7.28 16.01
CA ALA A 62 -4.68 7.61 15.78
C ALA A 62 -3.93 6.35 15.35
N ILE A 63 -2.97 6.52 14.43
CA ILE A 63 -2.07 5.42 14.05
C ILE A 63 -1.06 5.15 15.18
N THR A 64 -0.79 3.88 15.44
CA THR A 64 0.25 3.46 16.39
C THR A 64 1.59 3.32 15.68
N GLU A 65 2.69 3.20 16.42
CA GLU A 65 4.01 2.88 15.84
C GLU A 65 3.99 1.57 15.03
N LYS A 66 3.24 0.56 15.51
CA LYS A 66 3.02 -0.70 14.78
C LYS A 66 2.26 -0.46 13.48
N GLY A 67 1.23 0.40 13.50
CA GLY A 67 0.51 0.81 12.30
C GLY A 67 1.43 1.49 11.28
N ILE A 68 2.30 2.40 11.72
CA ILE A 68 3.29 3.07 10.87
C ILE A 68 4.26 2.06 10.25
N ALA A 69 4.76 1.11 11.04
CA ALA A 69 5.66 0.07 10.55
C ALA A 69 4.99 -0.79 9.45
N VAL A 70 3.73 -1.19 9.66
CA VAL A 70 2.95 -1.94 8.66
C VAL A 70 2.76 -1.12 7.39
N LEU A 71 2.37 0.16 7.50
CA LEU A 71 2.20 1.04 6.35
C LEU A 71 3.50 1.18 5.53
N LYS A 72 4.65 1.35 6.20
CA LYS A 72 5.96 1.40 5.54
C LYS A 72 6.27 0.11 4.77
N ILE A 73 5.97 -1.05 5.35
CA ILE A 73 6.18 -2.34 4.69
C ILE A 73 5.30 -2.46 3.44
N LEU A 74 4.02 -2.07 3.51
CA LEU A 74 3.11 -2.09 2.36
C LEU A 74 3.62 -1.19 1.22
N ASN A 75 4.05 0.02 1.56
CA ASN A 75 4.64 0.96 0.59
C ASN A 75 5.91 0.41 -0.04
N PHE A 76 6.78 -0.20 0.76
CA PHE A 76 8.00 -0.83 0.27
C PHE A 76 7.70 -2.01 -0.66
N GLN A 77 6.72 -2.86 -0.33
CA GLN A 77 6.30 -3.97 -1.19
C GLN A 77 5.81 -3.48 -2.56
N LYS A 78 5.01 -2.41 -2.60
CA LYS A 78 4.56 -1.80 -3.86
C LYS A 78 5.73 -1.28 -4.68
N TYR A 79 6.67 -0.58 -4.05
CA TYR A 79 7.86 -0.06 -4.72
C TYR A 79 8.76 -1.19 -5.25
N PHE A 80 9.02 -2.21 -4.44
CA PHE A 80 9.81 -3.37 -4.82
C PHE A 80 9.19 -4.14 -5.99
N GLY A 81 7.86 -4.27 -6.02
CA GLY A 81 7.14 -4.87 -7.15
C GLY A 81 7.35 -4.13 -8.47
N LYS A 82 7.40 -2.80 -8.44
CA LYS A 82 7.70 -1.98 -9.63
C LYS A 82 9.12 -2.22 -10.12
N ILE A 83 10.11 -2.14 -9.23
CA ILE A 83 11.52 -2.38 -9.59
C ILE A 83 11.69 -3.79 -10.18
N THR A 84 11.12 -4.80 -9.54
CA THR A 84 11.24 -6.19 -10.01
C THR A 84 10.65 -6.35 -11.42
N GLY A 85 9.55 -5.66 -11.71
CA GLY A 85 8.97 -5.60 -13.05
C GLY A 85 9.93 -4.97 -14.07
N GLU A 86 10.53 -3.84 -13.73
CA GLU A 86 11.50 -3.16 -14.60
C GLU A 86 12.76 -3.99 -14.86
N VAL A 87 13.32 -4.62 -13.81
CA VAL A 87 14.49 -5.50 -13.92
C VAL A 87 14.20 -6.67 -14.88
N ARG A 88 13.02 -7.28 -14.79
CA ARG A 88 12.63 -8.38 -15.70
C ARG A 88 12.63 -7.96 -17.17
N VAL A 89 12.11 -6.76 -17.48
CA VAL A 89 12.10 -6.23 -18.85
C VAL A 89 13.53 -6.04 -19.37
N ILE A 90 14.44 -5.56 -18.52
CA ILE A 90 15.87 -5.40 -18.87
C ILE A 90 16.51 -6.77 -19.14
N GLU A 91 16.28 -7.76 -18.28
CA GLU A 91 16.81 -9.11 -18.46
C GLU A 91 16.35 -9.75 -19.79
N GLU A 92 15.06 -9.63 -20.11
CA GLU A 92 14.48 -10.12 -21.37
C GLU A 92 15.12 -9.43 -22.59
N ALA A 93 15.28 -8.10 -22.54
CA ALA A 93 15.92 -7.33 -23.62
C ALA A 93 17.39 -7.74 -23.83
N LEU A 94 18.14 -7.93 -22.75
CA LEU A 94 19.53 -8.39 -22.81
C LEU A 94 19.65 -9.79 -23.41
N GLU A 95 18.71 -10.69 -23.12
CA GLU A 95 18.70 -12.03 -23.71
C GLU A 95 18.45 -11.99 -25.22
N ILE A 96 17.53 -11.11 -25.68
CA ILE A 96 17.26 -10.90 -27.10
C ILE A 96 18.52 -10.37 -27.81
N ILE A 97 19.17 -9.34 -27.25
CA ILE A 97 20.40 -8.76 -27.83
C ILE A 97 21.48 -9.85 -27.97
N ARG A 98 21.72 -10.64 -26.91
CA ARG A 98 22.69 -11.75 -26.95
C ARG A 98 22.38 -12.80 -28.03
N LYS A 99 21.09 -13.10 -28.27
CA LYS A 99 20.67 -14.02 -29.33
C LYS A 99 20.95 -13.44 -30.72
N LEU A 100 20.76 -12.13 -30.90
CA LEU A 100 21.05 -11.44 -32.16
C LEU A 100 22.57 -11.41 -32.44
N GLU A 101 23.39 -11.09 -31.45
CA GLU A 101 24.86 -11.10 -31.58
C GLU A 101 25.40 -12.47 -32.01
N LYS A 102 24.93 -13.55 -31.34
CA LYS A 102 25.30 -14.93 -31.70
C LYS A 102 24.89 -15.32 -33.12
N LYS A 103 23.78 -14.76 -33.62
CA LYS A 103 23.28 -15.05 -34.98
C LYS A 103 24.02 -14.26 -36.06
N GLY A 104 24.51 -13.06 -35.74
CA GLY A 104 25.35 -12.24 -36.63
C GLY A 104 26.73 -12.86 -36.89
N MET A 105 27.32 -13.51 -35.89
CA MET A 105 28.63 -14.20 -36.01
C MET A 105 28.61 -15.49 -36.86
N GLY A 106 27.43 -15.98 -37.25
CA GLY A 106 27.29 -17.23 -38.04
C GLY A 106 27.23 -17.03 -39.56
N ASN A 107 27.28 -15.79 -40.05
CA ASN A 107 27.10 -15.47 -41.47
C ASN A 107 28.40 -15.02 -42.18
N GLU A 108 29.55 -15.10 -41.51
CA GLU A 108 30.87 -14.89 -42.12
C GLU A 108 31.58 -16.24 -42.27
N SER A 109 31.20 -17.04 -43.27
CA SER A 109 31.95 -18.22 -43.75
C SER A 109 31.59 -18.51 -45.20
#